data_AF-A0A957BC30-F1
#
_entry.id   AF-A0A957BC30-F1
#
_cell.length_a   1.000
_cell.length_b   1.000
_cell.length_c   1.000
_cell.angle_alpha   90.00
_cell.angle_beta   90.00
_cell.angle_gamma   90.00
#
_symmetry.space_group_name_H-M   'P 1'
#
loop_
_entity.id
_entity.type
_entity.pdbx_description
1 polymer ?
#
loop_
_entity_poly.entity_id
_entity_poly.type
_entity_poly.pdbx_seq_one_letter_code
_entity_poly.pdbx_strand_id
1 'polypeptide(L)'
;NQVIVAGTMVAMAEALVLAQKCGVDPAKVVQAISRGAAQCWALDNKPQRLFKRNLSPGFKAHMQAKDLKIVVDTARSYQISVPQTALAHQLYEAMCAMGNSELDNSAIVTVFEALANTTVQSDTELT
;
A
#
# COMPACT_ATOMS: atom_id res chain seq x y z
N ASN A 1 14.29 1.09 -6.88
CA ASN A 1 12.86 1.17 -7.24
C ASN A 1 11.94 0.71 -6.11
N GLN A 2 11.96 -0.59 -5.77
CA GLN A 2 10.93 -1.19 -4.90
C GLN A 2 10.88 -0.67 -3.45
N VAL A 3 11.98 -0.11 -2.93
CA VAL A 3 12.00 0.60 -1.62
C VAL A 3 10.96 1.72 -1.56
N ILE A 4 10.98 2.61 -2.56
CA ILE A 4 10.09 3.78 -2.61
C ILE A 4 8.66 3.36 -2.95
N VAL A 5 8.50 2.45 -3.92
CA VAL A 5 7.17 1.93 -4.30
C VAL A 5 6.48 1.27 -3.10
N ALA A 6 7.14 0.35 -2.40
CA ALA A 6 6.53 -0.31 -1.24
C ALA A 6 6.24 0.67 -0.11
N GLY A 7 7.18 1.57 0.20
CA GLY A 7 7.00 2.57 1.25
C GLY A 7 5.79 3.46 1.02
N THR A 8 5.65 4.00 -0.19
CA THR A 8 4.52 4.85 -0.56
C THR A 8 3.19 4.10 -0.63
N MET A 9 3.18 2.83 -1.10
CA MET A 9 1.98 1.99 -1.08
C MET A 9 1.49 1.69 0.33
N VAL A 10 2.41 1.35 1.23
CA VAL A 10 2.10 1.06 2.64
C VAL A 10 1.56 2.30 3.33
N ALA A 11 2.24 3.45 3.18
CA ALA A 11 1.78 4.70 3.77
C ALA A 11 0.42 5.15 3.22
N MET A 12 0.18 4.99 1.92
CA MET A 12 -1.13 5.26 1.31
C MET A 12 -2.21 4.35 1.92
N ALA A 13 -1.96 3.05 2.01
CA ALA A 13 -2.90 2.10 2.59
C ALA A 13 -3.27 2.45 4.04
N GLU A 14 -2.28 2.79 4.87
CA GLU A 14 -2.48 3.26 6.24
C GLU A 14 -3.35 4.52 6.28
N ALA A 15 -3.03 5.52 5.46
CA ALA A 15 -3.77 6.78 5.41
C ALA A 15 -5.24 6.59 5.00
N LEU A 16 -5.50 5.72 4.01
CA LEU A 16 -6.87 5.44 3.55
C LEU A 16 -7.71 4.72 4.62
N VAL A 17 -7.12 3.73 5.30
CA VAL A 17 -7.80 2.99 6.38
C VAL A 17 -8.03 3.91 7.60
N LEU A 18 -7.07 4.78 7.92
CA LEU A 18 -7.22 5.79 8.96
C LEU A 18 -8.38 6.73 8.65
N ALA A 19 -8.44 7.28 7.44
CA ALA A 19 -9.53 8.16 7.00
C ALA A 19 -10.89 7.45 7.16
N GLN A 20 -11.00 6.23 6.65
CA GLN A 20 -12.19 5.40 6.75
C GLN A 20 -12.64 5.20 8.20
N LYS A 21 -11.72 4.86 9.11
CA LYS A 21 -12.04 4.65 10.53
C LYS A 21 -12.45 5.92 11.26
N CYS A 22 -11.94 7.06 10.84
CA CYS A 22 -12.32 8.36 11.38
C CYS A 22 -13.65 8.88 10.82
N GLY A 23 -14.33 8.13 9.95
CA GLY A 23 -15.57 8.58 9.29
C GLY A 23 -15.35 9.67 8.25
N VAL A 24 -14.10 9.81 7.77
CA VAL A 24 -13.74 10.75 6.71
C VAL A 24 -13.67 9.99 5.39
N ASP A 25 -14.27 10.56 4.35
CA ASP A 25 -14.23 10.01 3.00
C ASP A 25 -12.77 9.90 2.49
N PRO A 26 -12.24 8.68 2.26
CA PRO A 26 -10.86 8.48 1.81
C PRO A 26 -10.56 9.15 0.46
N ALA A 27 -11.52 9.29 -0.45
CA ALA A 27 -11.26 9.98 -1.72
C ALA A 27 -11.04 11.48 -1.52
N LYS A 28 -11.80 12.12 -0.62
CA LYS A 28 -11.59 13.54 -0.28
C LYS A 28 -10.21 13.76 0.36
N VAL A 29 -9.76 12.81 1.19
CA VAL A 29 -8.39 12.85 1.75
C VAL A 29 -7.36 12.80 0.64
N VAL A 30 -7.49 11.87 -0.31
CA VAL A 30 -6.57 11.80 -1.47
C VAL A 30 -6.57 13.11 -2.25
N GLN A 31 -7.73 13.68 -2.61
CA GLN A 31 -7.79 14.97 -3.32
C GLN A 31 -7.07 16.09 -2.57
N ALA A 32 -7.24 16.15 -1.24
CA ALA A 32 -6.63 17.18 -0.41
C ALA A 32 -5.10 17.07 -0.36
N ILE A 33 -4.54 15.86 -0.34
CA ILE A 33 -3.10 15.64 -0.18
C ILE A 33 -2.33 15.45 -1.49
N SER A 34 -3.02 15.10 -2.59
CA SER A 34 -2.42 14.87 -3.91
C SER A 34 -1.84 16.12 -4.58
N ARG A 35 -2.08 17.31 -4.03
CA ARG A 35 -1.48 18.58 -4.53
C ARG A 35 -0.40 19.14 -3.62
N GLY A 36 -0.09 18.46 -2.51
CA GLY A 36 0.87 18.90 -1.51
C GLY A 36 2.14 18.06 -1.46
N ALA A 37 2.89 18.17 -0.36
CA ALA A 37 4.13 17.44 -0.14
C ALA A 37 3.96 15.91 -0.09
N ALA A 38 2.73 15.41 0.11
CA ALA A 38 2.43 13.98 0.11
C ALA A 38 2.33 13.38 -1.31
N GLN A 39 2.27 14.21 -2.36
CA GLN A 39 2.06 13.75 -3.73
C GLN A 39 3.13 12.72 -4.13
N CYS A 40 2.66 11.59 -4.65
CA CYS A 40 3.51 10.54 -5.18
C CYS A 40 2.73 9.68 -6.18
N TRP A 41 3.46 8.92 -6.99
CA TRP A 41 2.86 8.08 -8.02
C TRP A 41 1.81 7.10 -7.48
N ALA A 42 2.01 6.53 -6.29
CA ALA A 42 1.06 5.60 -5.69
C ALA A 42 -0.30 6.28 -5.44
N LEU A 43 -0.31 7.47 -4.84
CA LEU A 43 -1.52 8.25 -4.58
C LEU A 43 -2.22 8.68 -5.86
N ASP A 44 -1.48 8.97 -6.93
CA ASP A 44 -2.09 9.40 -8.18
C ASP A 44 -2.74 8.25 -8.96
N ASN A 45 -2.23 7.02 -8.81
CA ASN A 45 -2.58 5.92 -9.72
C ASN A 45 -3.42 4.80 -9.09
N LYS A 46 -3.38 4.63 -7.76
CA LYS A 46 -3.96 3.45 -7.10
C LYS A 46 -5.30 3.69 -6.39
N PRO A 47 -5.56 4.81 -5.70
CA PRO A 47 -6.76 4.97 -4.88
C PRO A 47 -8.06 4.72 -5.63
N GLN A 48 -8.22 5.24 -6.86
CA GLN A 48 -9.43 5.01 -7.66
C GLN A 48 -9.75 3.54 -7.87
N ARG A 49 -8.73 2.73 -8.17
CA ARG A 49 -8.89 1.30 -8.39
C ARG A 49 -9.25 0.60 -7.09
N LEU A 50 -8.65 1.00 -5.97
CA LEU A 50 -8.94 0.46 -4.64
C LEU A 50 -10.38 0.76 -4.20
N PHE A 51 -10.87 1.99 -4.41
CA PHE A 51 -12.25 2.36 -4.10
C PHE A 51 -13.27 1.57 -4.92
N LYS A 52 -12.94 1.25 -6.18
CA LYS A 52 -13.73 0.36 -7.06
C LYS A 52 -13.50 -1.14 -6.78
N ARG A 53 -12.77 -1.49 -5.72
CA ARG A 53 -12.35 -2.87 -5.36
C ARG A 53 -11.67 -3.63 -6.51
N ASN A 54 -11.07 -2.92 -7.46
CA ASN A 54 -10.29 -3.51 -8.54
C ASN A 54 -8.86 -3.78 -8.06
N LEU A 55 -8.65 -5.00 -7.55
CA LEU A 55 -7.37 -5.49 -7.05
C LEU A 55 -6.58 -6.31 -8.09
N SER A 56 -6.98 -6.22 -9.37
CA SER A 56 -6.34 -6.98 -10.46
C SER A 56 -4.88 -6.54 -10.63
N PRO A 57 -3.93 -7.47 -10.77
CA PRO A 57 -2.52 -7.14 -10.74
C PRO A 57 -2.07 -6.37 -11.98
N GLY A 58 -1.47 -5.20 -11.77
CA GLY A 58 -0.42 -4.67 -12.65
C GLY A 58 0.97 -5.15 -12.19
N PHE A 59 1.15 -5.32 -10.88
CA PHE A 59 2.33 -5.96 -10.29
C PHE A 59 1.93 -6.80 -9.08
N LYS A 60 2.24 -8.09 -9.08
CA LYS A 60 1.71 -9.05 -8.09
C LYS A 60 2.36 -8.88 -6.71
N ALA A 61 1.58 -9.11 -5.65
CA ALA A 61 2.04 -9.01 -4.27
C ALA A 61 3.24 -9.93 -3.96
N HIS A 62 3.24 -11.17 -4.43
CA HIS A 62 4.37 -12.08 -4.21
C HIS A 62 5.67 -11.60 -4.89
N MET A 63 5.56 -10.90 -6.02
CA MET A 63 6.72 -10.30 -6.69
C MET A 63 7.28 -9.13 -5.87
N GLN A 64 6.39 -8.31 -5.30
CA GLN A 64 6.78 -7.23 -4.39
C GLN A 64 7.47 -7.78 -3.14
N ALA A 65 6.94 -8.84 -2.52
CA ALA A 65 7.57 -9.50 -1.37
C ALA A 65 8.97 -10.00 -1.72
N LYS A 66 9.11 -10.73 -2.83
CA LYS A 66 10.40 -11.22 -3.34
C LYS A 66 11.42 -10.09 -3.52
N ASP A 67 11.04 -9.00 -4.17
CA ASP A 67 11.97 -7.90 -4.41
C ASP A 67 12.41 -7.21 -3.11
N LEU A 68 11.47 -7.03 -2.16
CA LEU A 68 11.80 -6.43 -0.86
C LEU A 68 12.69 -7.35 -0.02
N LYS A 69 12.54 -8.68 -0.13
CA LYS A 69 13.48 -9.65 0.45
C LYS A 69 14.89 -9.42 -0.06
N ILE A 70 15.07 -9.31 -1.37
CA ILE A 70 16.37 -9.04 -2.00
C ILE A 70 16.97 -7.73 -1.47
N VAL A 71 16.15 -6.68 -1.34
CA VAL A 71 16.62 -5.40 -0.77
C VAL A 71 17.07 -5.56 0.68
N VAL A 72 16.29 -6.25 1.53
CA VAL A 72 16.63 -6.45 2.94
C VAL A 72 17.91 -7.28 3.09
N ASP A 73 18.05 -8.35 2.32
CA ASP A 73 19.24 -9.21 2.36
C ASP A 73 20.49 -8.46 1.84
N THR A 74 20.33 -7.63 0.80
CA THR A 74 21.40 -6.73 0.33
C THR A 74 21.77 -5.69 1.39
N ALA A 75 20.79 -5.01 1.99
CA ALA A 75 21.05 -4.04 3.04
C ALA A 75 21.83 -4.66 4.22
N ARG A 76 21.50 -5.92 4.58
CA ARG A 76 22.24 -6.69 5.58
C ARG A 76 23.70 -6.93 5.18
N SER A 77 24.00 -7.32 3.93
CA SER A 77 25.37 -7.55 3.49
C SER A 77 26.23 -6.27 3.49
N TYR A 78 25.59 -5.12 3.30
CA TYR A 78 26.25 -3.81 3.33
C TYR A 78 26.16 -3.09 4.70
N GLN A 79 25.60 -3.75 5.73
CA GLN A 79 25.41 -3.15 7.07
C GLN A 79 24.59 -1.84 7.05
N ILE A 80 23.60 -1.74 6.15
CA ILE A 80 22.70 -0.59 6.02
C ILE A 80 21.37 -0.92 6.70
N SER A 81 20.91 -0.03 7.57
CA SER A 81 19.59 -0.13 8.19
C SER A 81 18.49 0.34 7.23
N VAL A 82 17.55 -0.55 6.91
CA VAL A 82 16.37 -0.26 6.05
C VAL A 82 15.05 -0.60 6.75
N PRO A 83 14.77 -0.02 7.94
CA PRO A 83 13.67 -0.45 8.81
C PRO A 83 12.29 -0.38 8.12
N GLN A 84 12.02 0.70 7.37
CA GLN A 84 10.77 0.84 6.63
C GLN A 84 10.59 -0.26 5.57
N THR A 85 11.66 -0.61 4.84
CA THR A 85 11.64 -1.69 3.85
C THR A 85 11.42 -3.05 4.51
N ALA A 86 12.05 -3.29 5.66
CA ALA A 86 11.87 -4.53 6.41
C ALA A 86 10.43 -4.69 6.91
N LEU A 87 9.81 -3.62 7.40
CA LEU A 87 8.40 -3.59 7.76
C LEU A 87 7.51 -3.87 6.52
N ALA A 88 7.75 -3.15 5.42
CA ALA A 88 6.98 -3.33 4.19
C ALA A 88 7.08 -4.79 3.68
N HIS A 89 8.27 -5.40 3.73
CA HIS A 89 8.46 -6.81 3.39
C HIS A 89 7.55 -7.72 4.22
N GLN A 90 7.52 -7.55 5.55
CA GLN A 90 6.65 -8.34 6.43
C GLN A 90 5.16 -8.13 6.14
N LEU A 91 4.75 -6.91 5.80
CA LEU A 91 3.36 -6.63 5.42
C LEU A 91 2.97 -7.32 4.10
N TYR A 92 3.85 -7.36 3.10
CA TYR A 92 3.61 -8.09 1.86
C TYR A 92 3.64 -9.62 2.05
N GLU A 93 4.49 -10.14 2.93
CA GLU A 93 4.45 -11.55 3.34
C GLU A 93 3.12 -11.89 4.02
N ALA A 94 2.63 -11.03 4.93
CA ALA A 94 1.32 -11.17 5.55
C ALA A 94 0.18 -11.15 4.51
N MET A 95 0.24 -10.23 3.55
CA MET A 95 -0.70 -10.19 2.43
C MET A 95 -0.70 -11.50 1.63
N CYS A 96 0.47 -12.09 1.35
CA CYS A 96 0.55 -13.38 0.68
C CYS A 96 -0.04 -14.51 1.54
N ALA A 97 0.25 -14.52 2.84
CA ALA A 97 -0.28 -15.50 3.79
C ALA A 97 -1.81 -15.43 3.94
N MET A 98 -2.40 -14.25 3.72
CA MET A 98 -3.87 -14.07 3.65
C MET A 98 -4.51 -14.62 2.37
N GLY A 99 -3.73 -15.23 1.47
CA GLY A 99 -4.22 -15.76 0.18
C GLY A 99 -4.26 -14.73 -0.95
N ASN A 100 -3.70 -13.52 -0.73
CA ASN A 100 -3.77 -12.41 -1.69
C ASN A 100 -2.49 -12.28 -2.55
N SER A 101 -1.70 -13.35 -2.69
CA SER A 101 -0.39 -13.34 -3.37
C SER A 101 -0.45 -12.92 -4.85
N GLU A 102 -1.58 -13.18 -5.51
CA GLU A 102 -1.80 -12.90 -6.93
C GLU A 102 -2.45 -11.53 -7.20
N LEU A 103 -2.86 -10.80 -6.16
CA LEU A 103 -3.44 -9.47 -6.30
C LEU A 103 -2.36 -8.42 -6.57
N ASP A 104 -2.79 -7.25 -7.03
CA ASP A 104 -1.90 -6.09 -7.20
C ASP A 104 -1.21 -5.70 -5.89
N ASN A 105 0.02 -5.18 -5.96
CA ASN A 105 0.73 -4.71 -4.77
C ASN A 105 -0.02 -3.61 -4.00
N SER A 106 -0.89 -2.81 -4.66
CA SER A 106 -1.73 -1.83 -3.95
C SER A 106 -2.81 -2.49 -3.09
N ALA A 107 -3.11 -3.78 -3.29
CA ALA A 107 -4.01 -4.52 -2.41
C ALA A 107 -3.41 -4.81 -1.03
N ILE A 108 -2.20 -4.29 -0.73
CA ILE A 108 -1.67 -4.19 0.64
C ILE A 108 -2.64 -3.49 1.61
N VAL A 109 -3.55 -2.64 1.09
CA VAL A 109 -4.66 -2.07 1.87
C VAL A 109 -5.51 -3.12 2.57
N THR A 110 -5.64 -4.33 2.00
CA THR A 110 -6.40 -5.44 2.60
C THR A 110 -5.82 -5.92 3.92
N VAL A 111 -4.49 -5.82 4.10
CA VAL A 111 -3.82 -6.14 5.38
C VAL A 111 -4.27 -5.15 6.45
N PHE A 112 -4.25 -3.85 6.13
CA PHE A 112 -4.67 -2.80 7.05
C PHE A 112 -6.18 -2.81 7.32
N GLU A 113 -7.00 -3.10 6.31
CA GLU A 113 -8.44 -3.34 6.45
C GLU A 113 -8.73 -4.45 7.47
N ALA A 114 -8.01 -5.58 7.37
CA ALA A 114 -8.15 -6.69 8.29
C ALA A 114 -7.72 -6.32 9.72
N LEU A 115 -6.57 -5.64 9.87
CA LEU A 115 -6.06 -5.20 11.17
C LEU A 115 -6.99 -4.18 11.85
N ALA A 116 -7.62 -3.30 11.08
CA ALA A 116 -8.54 -2.29 11.59
C ALA A 116 -9.98 -2.78 11.69
N ASN A 117 -10.32 -3.96 11.19
CA ASN A 117 -11.71 -4.42 11.04
C ASN A 117 -12.59 -3.37 10.36
N THR A 118 -12.18 -2.92 9.16
CA THR A 118 -12.93 -2.00 8.29
C THR A 118 -12.60 -2.27 6.84
N THR A 119 -13.43 -1.78 5.92
CA THR A 119 -13.12 -1.79 4.48
C THR A 119 -13.09 -0.36 3.99
N VAL A 120 -12.05 -0.01 3.23
CA VAL A 120 -11.93 1.30 2.59
C VAL A 120 -12.93 1.36 1.45
N GLN A 121 -13.82 2.32 1.53
CA GLN A 121 -14.84 2.61 0.53
C GLN A 121 -14.94 4.13 0.37
N SER A 122 -15.38 4.58 -0.80
CA SER A 122 -15.62 5.99 -1.07
C SER A 122 -16.89 6.12 -1.88
N ASP A 123 -17.76 7.04 -1.45
CA ASP A 123 -18.94 7.44 -2.22
C ASP A 123 -18.60 8.50 -3.29
N THR A 124 -17.38 9.05 -3.23
CA THR A 124 -16.87 10.08 -4.15
C THR A 124 -15.95 9.44 -5.20
N GLU A 125 -16.17 9.73 -6.48
CA GLU A 125 -15.19 9.46 -7.53
C GLU A 125 -14.09 10.54 -7.52
N LEU A 126 -12.81 10.14 -7.67
CA LEU A 126 -11.72 11.08 -7.87
C LEU A 126 -11.83 11.58 -9.31
N THR A 127 -12.06 12.88 -9.45
CA THR A 127 -12.05 13.62 -10.71
C THR A 127 -10.65 13.92 -11.20
#